data_AF-A0A976DWV7-F1
#
_entry.id   AF-A0A976DWV7-F1
#
_cell.length_a   1.000
_cell.length_b   1.000
_cell.length_c   1.000
_cell.angle_alpha   90.00
_cell.angle_beta   90.00
_cell.angle_gamma   90.00
#
_symmetry.space_group_name_H-M   'P 1'
#
loop_
_entity.id
_entity.type
_entity.pdbx_description
1 polymer ?
#
loop_
_entity_poly.entity_id
_entity_poly.type
_entity_poly.pdbx_seq_one_letter_code
_entity_poly.pdbx_strand_id
1 'polypeptide(L)'
;PGNPEMSEIWRRITGLSDPRMPFDGPPWLPEEDIRLIRDWIAQGAPDAGGVVAPIPVGARIRLRGTLTAEAEIDGAAFLIDGSTRIDDRPGIGDAAEMRGTVQADGTVRAERFRDR
;
A
#
# COMPACT_ATOMS: atom_id res chain seq x y z
N PRO A 1 1.86 -9.43 -0.75
CA PRO A 1 1.55 -10.14 -2.01
C PRO A 1 0.05 -10.04 -2.31
N GLY A 2 -0.36 -10.04 -3.57
CA GLY A 2 -1.78 -10.03 -3.97
C GLY A 2 -2.49 -8.67 -3.92
N ASN A 3 -1.85 -7.64 -3.36
CA ASN A 3 -2.40 -6.28 -3.25
C ASN A 3 -1.32 -5.26 -3.67
N PRO A 4 -1.33 -4.81 -4.95
CA PRO A 4 -0.35 -3.85 -5.45
C PRO A 4 -0.37 -2.49 -4.74
N GLU A 5 -1.54 -1.99 -4.38
CA GLU A 5 -1.72 -0.67 -3.77
C GLU A 5 -1.07 -0.60 -2.37
N MET A 6 -1.00 -1.74 -1.67
CA MET A 6 -0.26 -1.92 -0.42
C MET A 6 1.26 -2.09 -0.58
N SER A 7 1.75 -2.27 -1.81
CA SER A 7 3.15 -2.61 -2.07
C SER A 7 4.04 -1.36 -2.12
N GLU A 8 5.04 -1.29 -1.24
CA GLU A 8 5.98 -0.17 -1.19
C GLU A 8 6.71 0.06 -2.52
N ILE A 9 7.10 -1.03 -3.22
CA ILE A 9 7.75 -0.91 -4.53
C ILE A 9 6.81 -0.27 -5.56
N TRP A 10 5.54 -0.68 -5.60
CA TRP A 10 4.56 -0.13 -6.52
C TRP A 10 4.31 1.34 -6.23
N ARG A 11 4.10 1.71 -4.96
CA ARG A 11 3.88 3.10 -4.54
C ARG A 11 5.06 4.00 -4.89
N ARG A 12 6.30 3.50 -4.77
CA ARG A 12 7.50 4.26 -5.14
C ARG A 12 7.65 4.46 -6.64
N ILE A 13 7.36 3.45 -7.47
CA ILE A 13 7.52 3.60 -8.93
C ILE A 13 6.41 4.47 -9.54
N THR A 14 5.22 4.49 -8.93
CA THR A 14 4.10 5.37 -9.32
C THR A 14 4.18 6.77 -8.73
N GLY A 15 5.07 7.00 -7.76
CA GLY A 15 5.25 8.31 -7.12
C GLY A 15 4.24 8.62 -6.00
N LEU A 16 3.51 7.61 -5.50
CA LEU A 16 2.66 7.71 -4.31
C LEU A 16 3.47 7.67 -3.01
N SER A 17 4.77 7.38 -3.08
CA SER A 17 5.65 7.35 -1.91
C SER A 17 7.06 7.80 -2.26
N ASP A 18 7.65 8.58 -1.34
CA ASP A 18 8.94 9.21 -1.54
C ASP A 18 10.13 8.44 -0.91
N PRO A 19 11.33 8.58 -1.47
CA PRO A 19 11.57 9.09 -2.83
C PRO A 19 10.96 8.18 -3.90
N ARG A 20 10.43 8.79 -4.97
CA ARG A 20 10.00 8.08 -6.18
C ARG A 20 11.18 7.29 -6.76
N MET A 21 10.89 6.11 -7.30
CA MET A 21 11.90 5.28 -7.99
C MET A 21 11.66 5.23 -9.51
N PRO A 22 12.73 5.22 -10.33
CA PRO A 22 14.16 5.33 -9.97
C PRO A 22 14.54 6.70 -9.38
N PHE A 23 15.42 6.74 -8.36
CA PHE A 23 15.68 7.94 -7.51
C PHE A 23 15.98 9.24 -8.29
N ASP A 24 16.74 9.17 -9.39
CA ASP A 24 17.15 10.31 -10.21
C ASP A 24 16.40 10.42 -11.55
N GLY A 25 15.18 9.87 -11.62
CA GLY A 25 14.36 10.03 -12.82
C GLY A 25 14.09 11.52 -13.14
N PRO A 26 13.79 11.86 -14.41
CA PRO A 26 13.61 10.97 -15.56
C PRO A 26 14.91 10.35 -16.14
N PRO A 27 14.80 9.22 -16.88
CA PRO A 27 13.56 8.54 -17.21
C PRO A 27 13.03 7.68 -16.05
N TRP A 28 11.73 7.84 -15.77
CA TRP A 28 10.99 6.90 -14.91
C TRP A 28 10.78 5.59 -15.66
N LEU A 29 10.31 4.55 -14.96
CA LEU A 29 9.92 3.31 -15.62
C LEU A 29 8.80 3.56 -16.65
N PRO A 30 8.87 2.95 -17.84
CA PRO A 30 7.77 2.93 -18.80
C PRO A 30 6.49 2.37 -18.19
N GLU A 31 5.34 2.74 -18.75
CA GLU A 31 4.05 2.26 -18.26
C GLU A 31 3.92 0.73 -18.36
N GLU A 32 4.48 0.11 -19.41
CA GLU A 32 4.47 -1.34 -19.56
C GLU A 32 5.20 -2.07 -18.43
N ASP A 33 6.32 -1.52 -17.95
CA ASP A 33 7.09 -2.11 -16.86
C ASP A 33 6.36 -1.93 -15.52
N ILE A 34 5.74 -0.76 -15.31
CA ILE A 34 4.90 -0.51 -14.13
C ILE A 34 3.71 -1.49 -14.10
N ARG A 35 3.07 -1.74 -15.25
CA ARG A 35 1.98 -2.72 -15.37
C ARG A 35 2.46 -4.13 -15.09
N LEU A 36 3.60 -4.53 -15.66
CA LEU A 36 4.21 -5.84 -15.41
C LEU A 36 4.46 -6.07 -13.91
N ILE A 37 5.03 -5.08 -13.22
CA ILE A 37 5.27 -5.14 -11.77
C ILE A 37 3.94 -5.21 -10.99
N ARG A 38 2.95 -4.40 -11.38
CA ARG A 38 1.62 -4.42 -10.74
C ARG A 38 0.97 -5.80 -10.87
N ASP A 39 0.99 -6.38 -12.06
CA ASP A 39 0.39 -7.69 -12.34
C ASP A 39 1.13 -8.81 -11.62
N TRP A 40 2.47 -8.76 -11.54
CA TRP A 40 3.25 -9.72 -10.76
C TRP A 40 2.89 -9.66 -9.26
N ILE A 41 2.74 -8.46 -8.68
CA ILE A 41 2.29 -8.32 -7.29
C ILE A 41 0.87 -8.86 -7.11
N ALA A 42 -0.04 -8.54 -8.02
CA ALA A 42 -1.44 -8.98 -7.98
C ALA A 42 -1.57 -10.51 -8.03
N GLN A 43 -0.66 -11.19 -8.76
CA GLN A 43 -0.58 -12.65 -8.81
C GLN A 43 0.02 -13.29 -7.54
N GLY A 44 0.31 -12.51 -6.50
CA GLY A 44 0.93 -13.03 -5.29
C GLY A 44 2.46 -13.05 -5.32
N ALA A 45 3.07 -12.25 -6.20
CA ALA A 45 4.52 -12.15 -6.35
C ALA A 45 5.20 -13.52 -6.50
N PRO A 46 4.79 -14.33 -7.51
CA PRO A 46 5.33 -15.67 -7.68
C PRO A 46 6.82 -15.66 -8.00
N ASP A 47 7.54 -16.68 -7.54
CA ASP A 47 8.91 -16.94 -7.95
C ASP A 47 9.00 -17.56 -9.36
N ALA A 48 10.21 -17.89 -9.80
CA ALA A 48 10.44 -18.51 -11.11
C ALA A 48 9.76 -19.87 -11.29
N GLY A 49 9.41 -20.56 -10.19
CA GLY A 49 8.67 -21.82 -10.19
C GLY A 49 7.15 -21.64 -10.12
N GLY A 50 6.65 -20.39 -10.05
CA GLY A 50 5.24 -20.08 -9.89
C GLY A 50 4.73 -20.17 -8.45
N VAL A 51 5.62 -20.33 -7.46
CA VAL A 51 5.23 -20.39 -6.05
C VAL A 51 4.97 -18.98 -5.54
N VAL A 52 3.74 -18.72 -5.09
CA VAL A 52 3.35 -17.41 -4.56
C VAL A 52 4.04 -17.11 -3.23
N ALA A 53 4.38 -15.85 -3.01
CA ALA A 53 4.94 -15.43 -1.74
C ALA A 53 3.92 -15.58 -0.60
N PRO A 54 4.31 -16.10 0.57
CA PRO A 54 3.41 -16.22 1.71
C PRO A 54 2.94 -14.84 2.17
N ILE A 55 1.72 -14.78 2.72
CA ILE A 55 1.21 -13.55 3.34
C ILE A 55 2.09 -13.23 4.56
N PRO A 56 2.66 -12.03 4.65
CA PRO A 56 3.54 -11.66 5.76
C PRO A 56 2.70 -11.28 6.99
N VAL A 57 1.99 -12.25 7.57
CA VAL A 57 1.12 -12.05 8.73
C VAL A 57 1.90 -11.44 9.89
N GLY A 58 1.34 -10.40 10.52
CA GLY A 58 2.01 -9.66 11.59
C GLY A 58 3.00 -8.59 11.12
N ALA A 59 3.26 -8.48 9.81
CA ALA A 59 4.08 -7.39 9.29
C ALA A 59 3.38 -6.04 9.49
N ARG A 60 4.18 -5.02 9.82
CA ARG A 60 3.68 -3.66 10.04
C ARG A 60 3.73 -2.88 8.74
N ILE A 61 2.63 -2.20 8.43
CA ILE A 61 2.50 -1.33 7.27
C ILE A 61 2.32 0.11 7.75
N ARG A 62 2.93 1.04 7.01
CA ARG A 62 2.66 2.46 7.12
C ARG A 62 2.30 2.97 5.73
N LEU A 63 1.11 3.53 5.60
CA LEU A 63 0.69 4.24 4.41
C LEU A 63 0.64 5.74 4.67
N ARG A 64 0.99 6.51 3.65
CA ARG A 64 0.79 7.94 3.57
C ARG A 64 0.31 8.27 2.16
N GLY A 65 -0.49 9.32 2.07
CA GLY A 65 -1.02 9.82 0.81
C GLY A 65 -2.39 10.43 1.02
N THR A 66 -3.23 10.39 -0.02
CA THR A 66 -4.55 11.00 0.01
C THR A 66 -5.61 9.98 0.42
N LEU A 67 -6.50 10.36 1.33
CA LEU A 67 -7.66 9.55 1.68
C LEU A 67 -8.63 9.51 0.49
N THR A 68 -8.75 8.37 -0.18
CA THR A 68 -9.61 8.20 -1.37
C THR A 68 -10.98 7.62 -1.04
N ALA A 69 -11.13 6.94 0.10
CA ALA A 69 -12.39 6.49 0.67
C ALA A 69 -12.29 6.39 2.20
N GLU A 70 -13.38 6.03 2.90
CA GLU A 70 -13.47 6.03 4.37
C GLU A 70 -12.28 5.34 5.08
N ALA A 71 -11.77 4.25 4.51
CA ALA A 71 -10.60 3.53 5.01
C ALA A 71 -9.67 3.11 3.85
N GLU A 72 -9.29 4.06 3.00
CA GLU A 72 -8.46 3.80 1.82
C GLU A 72 -7.52 4.98 1.52
N ILE A 73 -6.21 4.72 1.43
CA ILE A 73 -5.20 5.73 1.06
C ILE A 73 -4.60 5.38 -0.31
N ASP A 74 -4.83 6.23 -1.31
CA ASP A 74 -4.41 6.05 -2.70
C ASP A 74 -4.81 4.68 -3.29
N GLY A 75 -6.05 4.24 -3.04
CA GLY A 75 -6.55 2.93 -3.48
C GLY A 75 -6.18 1.75 -2.56
N ALA A 76 -5.35 1.96 -1.55
CA ALA A 76 -4.97 0.91 -0.60
C ALA A 76 -5.94 0.84 0.58
N ALA A 77 -6.93 -0.04 0.49
CA ALA A 77 -7.96 -0.24 1.50
C ALA A 77 -7.44 -0.96 2.75
N PHE A 78 -7.89 -0.53 3.93
CA PHE A 78 -7.57 -1.14 5.22
C PHE A 78 -8.82 -1.24 6.10
N LEU A 79 -8.72 -2.00 7.18
CA LEU A 79 -9.81 -2.22 8.13
C LEU A 79 -9.65 -1.33 9.35
N ILE A 80 -10.72 -0.62 9.71
CA ILE A 80 -10.86 0.11 10.97
C ILE A 80 -11.83 -0.68 11.84
N ASP A 81 -11.47 -0.90 13.11
CA ASP A 81 -12.35 -1.51 14.09
C ASP A 81 -12.30 -0.76 15.44
N GLY A 82 -12.97 -1.27 16.46
CA GLY A 82 -13.03 -0.64 17.79
C GLY A 82 -11.68 -0.52 18.51
N SER A 83 -10.62 -1.18 18.01
CA SER A 83 -9.26 -1.07 18.54
C SER A 83 -8.40 -0.04 17.79
N THR A 84 -8.85 0.44 16.62
CA THR A 84 -8.11 1.42 15.83
C THR A 84 -8.11 2.78 16.53
N ARG A 85 -6.91 3.30 16.81
CA ARG A 85 -6.77 4.67 17.31
C ARG A 85 -6.96 5.66 16.17
N ILE A 86 -7.97 6.51 16.26
CA ILE A 86 -8.20 7.59 15.30
C ILE A 86 -7.86 8.92 15.97
N ASP A 87 -6.83 9.60 15.46
CA ASP A 87 -6.48 10.96 15.86
C ASP A 87 -6.85 11.88 14.71
N ASP A 88 -7.43 13.06 14.95
CA ASP A 88 -7.66 14.11 13.95
C ASP A 88 -8.18 13.55 12.61
N ARG A 89 -9.42 13.03 12.64
CA ARG A 89 -9.98 12.22 11.55
C ARG A 89 -9.94 13.00 10.20
N PRO A 90 -9.19 12.53 9.20
CA PRO A 90 -9.12 13.19 7.90
C PRO A 90 -10.41 12.95 7.09
N GLY A 91 -10.78 13.92 6.26
CA GLY A 91 -11.82 13.80 5.25
C GLY A 91 -11.30 13.20 3.94
N ILE A 92 -12.22 12.75 3.08
CA ILE A 92 -11.85 12.28 1.74
C ILE A 92 -11.25 13.45 0.95
N GLY A 93 -10.09 13.22 0.35
CA GLY A 93 -9.28 14.24 -0.34
C GLY A 93 -8.17 14.83 0.54
N ASP A 94 -8.20 14.63 1.85
CA ASP A 94 -7.16 15.10 2.75
C ASP A 94 -5.95 14.16 2.76
N ALA A 95 -4.79 14.71 3.10
CA ALA A 95 -3.60 13.92 3.37
C ALA A 95 -3.77 13.16 4.69
N ALA A 96 -3.37 11.88 4.68
CA ALA A 96 -3.57 10.97 5.79
C ALA A 96 -2.38 10.04 6.00
N GLU A 97 -2.27 9.51 7.21
CA GLU A 97 -1.35 8.43 7.57
C GLU A 97 -2.12 7.30 8.24
N MET A 98 -1.91 6.07 7.77
CA MET A 98 -2.37 4.85 8.42
C MET A 98 -1.17 4.00 8.84
N ARG A 99 -1.21 3.45 10.05
CA ARG A 99 -0.32 2.37 10.49
C ARG A 99 -1.15 1.18 10.88
N GLY A 100 -0.75 0.00 10.46
CA GLY A 100 -1.51 -1.21 10.69
C GLY A 100 -0.66 -2.46 10.60
N THR A 101 -1.33 -3.60 10.77
CA THR A 101 -0.70 -4.92 10.76
C THR A 101 -1.43 -5.85 9.79
N VAL A 102 -0.66 -6.59 9.00
CA VAL A 102 -1.18 -7.56 8.02
C VAL A 102 -1.82 -8.75 8.76
N GLN A 103 -3.05 -9.09 8.38
CA GLN A 103 -3.83 -10.20 8.92
C GLN A 103 -3.61 -11.48 8.10
N ALA A 104 -4.14 -12.60 8.58
CA ALA A 104 -3.97 -13.92 7.95
C ALA A 104 -4.58 -14.01 6.53
N ASP A 105 -5.59 -13.21 6.24
CA ASP A 105 -6.25 -13.11 4.94
C ASP A 105 -5.60 -12.09 3.99
N GLY A 106 -4.52 -11.43 4.42
CA GLY A 106 -3.82 -10.40 3.65
C GLY A 106 -4.41 -9.00 3.77
N THR A 107 -5.53 -8.83 4.49
CA THR A 107 -6.04 -7.49 4.84
C THR A 107 -5.12 -6.80 5.84
N VAL A 108 -5.22 -5.47 5.93
CA VAL A 108 -4.45 -4.69 6.90
C VAL A 108 -5.41 -4.11 7.93
N ARG A 109 -5.26 -4.50 9.20
CA ARG A 109 -6.00 -3.88 10.31
C ARG A 109 -5.24 -2.65 10.78
N ALA A 110 -5.88 -1.49 10.74
CA ALA A 110 -5.32 -0.25 11.23
C ALA A 110 -5.16 -0.26 12.76
N GLU A 111 -3.96 0.04 13.22
CA GLU A 111 -3.63 0.35 14.62
C GLU A 111 -3.80 1.84 14.90
N ARG A 112 -3.47 2.68 13.90
CA ARG A 112 -3.60 4.14 13.98
C ARG A 112 -3.97 4.73 12.61
N PHE A 113 -4.91 5.65 12.60
CA PHE A 113 -5.31 6.42 11.42
C PHE A 113 -5.48 7.89 11.78
N ARG A 114 -4.93 8.80 10.98
CA ARG A 114 -4.95 10.24 11.25
C ARG A 114 -4.70 11.11 10.03
N ASP A 115 -4.98 12.40 10.15
CA ASP A 115 -4.48 13.43 9.24
C ASP A 115 -2.94 13.47 9.16
N ARG A 116 -2.42 14.02 8.06
CA ARG A 116 -0.97 14.16 7.89
C ARG A 116 -0.52 15.32 7.02
#